data_AF-A0A1G0G2Z8-F1
#
_entry.id   AF-A0A1G0G2Z8-F1
#
_cell.length_a   1.000
_cell.length_b   1.000
_cell.length_c   1.000
_cell.angle_alpha   90.00
_cell.angle_beta   90.00
_cell.angle_gamma   90.00
#
_symmetry.space_group_name_H-M   'P 1'
#
loop_
_entity.id
_entity.type
_entity.pdbx_description
1 polymer ?
#
loop_
_entity_poly.entity_id
_entity_poly.type
_entity_poly.pdbx_seq_one_letter_code
_entity_poly.pdbx_strand_id
1 'polypeptide(L)'
;MITDVIVEVYGYRYARRLIWFGLICEAIFSLFIYVLGHIHLPIVNNNHVNTILSQDILRIFFVSLLTTPVGDFVNSFAISRWKIQLKGKYFGLRSICATTLGIIIYCILSHTMLFYGVLSLKQLCTLIGSSILFKFLYITICAAPASIIMRILKRADRLDQYDYDVNYNPFCLN
;
A
#
# COMPACT_ATOMS: atom_id res chain seq x y z
N MET A 1 -2.22 0.09 7.29
CA MET A 1 -2.75 -0.26 8.63
C MET A 1 -2.08 -1.46 9.27
N ILE A 2 -2.07 -2.66 8.69
CA ILE A 2 -1.29 -3.79 9.26
C ILE A 2 0.19 -3.42 9.32
N THR A 3 0.72 -2.85 8.23
CA THR A 3 2.07 -2.30 8.18
C THR A 3 2.32 -1.28 9.30
N ASP A 4 1.36 -0.40 9.60
CA ASP A 4 1.47 0.59 10.68
C ASP A 4 1.63 -0.09 12.05
N VAL A 5 0.87 -1.16 12.31
CA VAL A 5 1.00 -1.95 13.54
C VAL A 5 2.39 -2.58 13.61
N ILE A 6 2.89 -3.11 12.49
CA ILE A 6 4.21 -3.73 12.44
C ILE A 6 5.32 -2.69 12.66
N VAL A 7 5.24 -1.52 12.03
CA VAL A 7 6.18 -0.41 12.29
C VAL A 7 6.11 0.02 13.76
N GLU A 8 4.91 0.07 14.33
CA GLU A 8 4.71 0.53 15.70
C GLU A 8 5.24 -0.48 16.74
N VAL A 9 5.13 -1.78 16.49
CA VAL A 9 5.57 -2.81 17.44
C VAL A 9 7.04 -3.18 17.21
N TYR A 10 7.39 -3.48 15.95
CA TYR A 10 8.69 -4.06 15.57
C TYR A 10 9.63 -3.05 14.91
N GLY A 11 9.15 -1.89 14.48
CA GLY A 11 9.98 -0.85 13.85
C GLY A 11 10.04 -0.93 12.32
N TYR A 12 10.63 0.11 11.72
CA TYR A 12 10.66 0.31 10.27
C TYR A 12 11.44 -0.76 9.51
N ARG A 13 12.46 -1.38 10.12
CA ARG A 13 13.28 -2.42 9.46
C ARG A 13 12.45 -3.65 9.07
N TYR A 14 11.56 -4.10 9.96
CA TYR A 14 10.66 -5.21 9.68
C TYR A 14 9.60 -4.84 8.66
N ALA A 15 9.04 -3.64 8.78
CA ALA A 15 8.07 -3.13 7.82
C ALA A 15 8.65 -3.03 6.40
N ARG A 16 9.91 -2.57 6.25
CA ARG A 16 10.60 -2.54 4.95
C ARG A 16 10.67 -3.92 4.31
N ARG A 17 11.06 -4.95 5.08
CA ARG A 17 11.10 -6.33 4.59
C ARG A 17 9.72 -6.78 4.15
N LEU A 18 8.69 -6.49 4.94
CA LEU A 18 7.30 -6.83 4.62
C LEU A 18 6.83 -6.18 3.32
N ILE A 19 7.17 -4.90 3.09
CA ILE A 19 6.82 -4.19 1.85
C ILE A 19 7.46 -4.87 0.64
N TRP A 20 8.75 -5.21 0.72
CA TRP A 20 9.43 -5.94 -0.36
C TRP A 20 8.87 -7.35 -0.58
N PHE A 21 8.55 -8.09 0.49
CA PHE A 21 7.88 -9.39 0.37
C PHE A 21 6.50 -9.25 -0.28
N GLY A 22 5.73 -8.24 0.12
CA GLY A 22 4.44 -7.92 -0.48
C GLY A 22 4.58 -7.65 -1.98
N LEU A 23 5.57 -6.88 -2.38
CA LEU A 23 5.87 -6.58 -3.78
C LEU A 23 6.22 -7.85 -4.60
N ILE A 24 7.01 -8.75 -4.02
CA ILE A 24 7.35 -10.04 -4.66
C ILE A 24 6.10 -10.89 -4.82
N CYS A 25 5.27 -10.99 -3.78
CA CYS A 25 4.00 -11.71 -3.84
C CYS A 25 3.06 -11.13 -4.90
N GLU A 26 2.99 -9.79 -4.99
CA GLU A 26 2.21 -9.08 -6.00
C GLU A 26 2.71 -9.38 -7.42
N ALA A 27 4.03 -9.39 -7.62
CA ALA A 27 4.64 -9.77 -8.90
C ALA A 27 4.32 -11.22 -9.31
N ILE A 28 4.43 -12.17 -8.37
CA ILE A 28 4.09 -13.58 -8.62
C ILE A 28 2.61 -13.73 -8.94
N PHE A 29 1.73 -13.09 -8.16
CA PHE A 29 0.29 -13.13 -8.40
C PHE A 29 -0.07 -12.55 -9.76
N SER A 30 0.52 -11.42 -10.13
CA SER A 30 0.28 -10.82 -11.44
C SER A 30 0.78 -11.69 -12.59
N LEU A 31 1.96 -12.30 -12.45
CA LEU A 31 2.47 -13.25 -13.43
C LEU A 31 1.51 -14.44 -13.59
N PHE A 32 0.95 -14.92 -12.48
CA PHE A 32 -0.04 -16.00 -12.51
C PHE A 32 -1.31 -15.61 -13.26
N ILE A 33 -1.86 -14.42 -12.99
CA ILE A 33 -3.02 -13.88 -13.74
C ILE A 33 -2.71 -13.70 -15.22
N TYR A 34 -1.52 -13.22 -15.56
CA TYR A 34 -1.08 -13.08 -16.94
C TYR A 34 -1.01 -14.43 -17.66
N VAL A 35 -0.40 -15.45 -17.04
CA VAL A 35 -0.34 -16.81 -17.59
C VAL A 35 -1.75 -17.41 -17.77
N LEU A 36 -2.61 -17.27 -16.75
CA LEU A 36 -4.00 -17.73 -16.83
C LEU A 36 -4.76 -17.06 -17.98
N GLY A 37 -4.54 -15.76 -18.23
CA GLY A 37 -5.15 -15.02 -19.34
C GLY A 37 -4.74 -15.53 -20.72
N HIS A 38 -3.58 -16.19 -20.83
CA HIS A 38 -3.10 -16.80 -22.07
C HIS A 38 -3.54 -18.27 -22.26
N ILE A 39 -4.07 -18.90 -21.22
CA ILE A 39 -4.63 -20.25 -21.30
C ILE A 39 -6.03 -20.14 -21.94
N HIS A 40 -6.17 -20.73 -23.13
CA HIS A 40 -7.44 -20.78 -23.84
C HIS A 40 -8.36 -21.80 -23.14
N LEU A 41 -9.24 -21.33 -22.25
CA LEU A 41 -10.30 -22.16 -21.68
C LEU A 41 -11.38 -22.41 -22.76
N PRO A 42 -11.78 -23.65 -23.03
CA PRO A 42 -12.67 -24.01 -24.14
C PRO A 42 -14.14 -23.59 -23.95
N ILE A 43 -14.45 -22.75 -22.96
CA ILE A 43 -15.82 -22.61 -22.44
C ILE A 43 -16.56 -21.38 -23.00
N VAL A 44 -15.88 -20.34 -23.52
CA VAL A 44 -16.60 -19.18 -24.08
C VAL A 44 -15.86 -18.58 -25.28
N ASN A 45 -16.45 -18.72 -26.47
CA ASN A 45 -16.00 -18.16 -27.74
C ASN A 45 -16.31 -16.64 -27.82
N ASN A 46 -15.91 -15.87 -26.80
CA ASN A 46 -16.06 -14.41 -26.77
C ASN A 46 -14.71 -13.74 -26.98
N ASN A 47 -14.32 -13.55 -28.24
CA ASN A 47 -13.05 -12.95 -28.68
C ASN A 47 -12.75 -11.55 -28.08
N HIS A 48 -13.77 -10.84 -27.58
CA HIS A 48 -13.61 -9.56 -26.89
C HIS A 48 -13.09 -9.67 -25.46
N VAL A 49 -13.34 -10.78 -24.77
CA VAL A 49 -12.92 -10.95 -23.37
C VAL A 49 -11.40 -11.22 -23.33
N ASN A 50 -10.87 -12.01 -24.25
CA ASN A 50 -9.45 -12.40 -24.24
C ASN A 50 -8.48 -11.25 -24.61
N THR A 51 -8.93 -10.28 -25.42
CA THR A 51 -8.10 -9.14 -25.85
C THR A 51 -8.07 -8.00 -24.83
N ILE A 52 -9.21 -7.70 -24.18
CA ILE A 52 -9.27 -6.68 -23.10
C ILE A 52 -8.49 -7.15 -21.86
N LEU A 53 -8.50 -8.46 -21.56
CA LEU A 53 -7.76 -8.98 -20.41
C LEU A 53 -6.23 -8.92 -20.61
N SER A 54 -5.66 -9.13 -21.79
CA SER A 54 -4.21 -9.34 -21.88
C SER A 54 -3.36 -8.06 -21.85
N GLN A 55 -3.77 -6.99 -22.54
CA GLN A 55 -2.95 -5.76 -22.63
C GLN A 55 -3.14 -4.81 -21.44
N ASP A 56 -4.38 -4.63 -20.97
CA ASP A 56 -4.66 -3.72 -19.85
C ASP A 56 -4.17 -4.28 -18.51
N ILE A 57 -4.15 -5.61 -18.33
CA ILE A 57 -3.64 -6.25 -17.11
C ILE A 57 -2.16 -5.96 -16.91
N LEU A 58 -1.34 -6.03 -17.97
CA LEU A 58 0.09 -5.72 -17.86
C LEU A 58 0.32 -4.26 -17.45
N ARG A 59 -0.45 -3.33 -18.00
CA ARG A 59 -0.38 -1.92 -17.61
C ARG A 59 -0.76 -1.73 -16.14
N ILE A 60 -1.89 -2.30 -15.72
CA ILE A 60 -2.35 -2.24 -14.32
C ILE A 60 -1.29 -2.81 -13.38
N PHE A 61 -0.69 -3.93 -13.77
CA PHE A 61 0.37 -4.59 -13.02
C PHE A 61 1.58 -3.69 -12.82
N PHE A 62 2.18 -3.18 -13.90
CA PHE A 62 3.39 -2.36 -13.79
C PHE A 62 3.14 -1.09 -12.99
N VAL A 63 1.96 -0.49 -13.15
CA VAL A 63 1.55 0.65 -12.33
C VAL A 63 1.47 0.28 -10.85
N SER A 64 0.84 -0.85 -10.51
CA SER A 64 0.72 -1.30 -9.13
C SER A 64 2.10 -1.62 -8.51
N LEU A 65 2.94 -2.35 -9.23
CA LEU A 65 4.31 -2.69 -8.82
C LEU A 65 5.16 -1.45 -8.53
N LEU A 66 4.99 -0.36 -9.29
CA LEU A 66 5.75 0.86 -9.09
C LEU A 66 5.17 1.73 -7.97
N THR A 67 3.85 1.75 -7.80
CA THR A 67 3.18 2.74 -6.95
C THR A 67 2.87 2.25 -5.55
N THR A 68 2.53 0.97 -5.37
CA THR A 68 2.30 0.32 -4.08
C THR A 68 3.48 0.52 -3.10
N PRO A 69 4.74 0.17 -3.45
CA PRO A 69 5.85 0.31 -2.52
C PRO A 69 6.11 1.77 -2.16
N VAL A 70 5.94 2.71 -3.09
CA VAL A 70 6.12 4.15 -2.83
C VAL A 70 5.15 4.63 -1.75
N GLY A 71 3.87 4.29 -1.88
CA GLY A 71 2.85 4.65 -0.88
C GLY A 71 3.15 4.04 0.51
N ASP A 72 3.50 2.75 0.53
CA ASP A 72 3.79 2.04 1.78
C ASP A 72 5.07 2.51 2.47
N PHE A 73 6.10 2.87 1.71
CA PHE A 73 7.33 3.45 2.27
C PHE A 73 7.08 4.83 2.87
N VAL A 74 6.29 5.68 2.22
CA VAL A 74 5.93 7.00 2.78
C VAL A 74 5.12 6.84 4.06
N ASN A 75 4.13 5.95 4.06
CA ASN A 75 3.34 5.65 5.25
C ASN A 75 4.24 5.17 6.41
N SER A 76 5.05 4.13 6.15
CA SER A 76 5.90 3.51 7.18
C SER A 76 6.97 4.47 7.71
N PHE A 77 7.52 5.32 6.85
CA PHE A 77 8.42 6.41 7.24
C PHE A 77 7.73 7.38 8.21
N ALA A 78 6.53 7.85 7.86
CA ALA A 78 5.78 8.79 8.69
C ALA A 78 5.43 8.19 10.07
N ILE A 79 4.97 6.93 10.13
CA ILE A 79 4.71 6.24 11.41
C ILE A 79 5.95 6.22 12.29
N SER A 80 7.07 5.75 11.74
CA SER A 80 8.34 5.59 12.47
C SER A 80 8.86 6.94 12.99
N ARG A 81 8.89 7.98 12.15
CA ARG A 81 9.34 9.32 12.54
C ARG A 81 8.43 9.97 13.58
N TRP A 82 7.11 9.89 13.40
CA TRP A 82 6.16 10.49 14.34
C TRP A 82 6.09 9.76 15.67
N LYS A 83 6.42 8.46 15.71
CA LYS A 83 6.56 7.72 16.96
C LYS A 83 7.65 8.35 17.85
N ILE A 84 8.78 8.72 17.26
CA ILE A 84 9.89 9.38 17.97
C ILE A 84 9.47 10.77 18.43
N GLN A 85 8.92 11.59 17.52
CA GLN A 85 8.51 12.97 17.80
C GLN A 85 7.45 13.07 18.90
N LEU A 86 6.49 12.14 18.89
CA LEU A 86 5.36 12.11 19.83
C LEU A 86 5.58 11.17 21.02
N LYS A 87 6.81 10.66 21.21
CA LYS A 87 7.17 9.77 22.32
C LYS A 87 6.21 8.58 22.47
N GLY A 88 5.86 7.96 21.34
CA GLY A 88 4.97 6.80 21.24
C GLY A 88 3.47 7.08 21.42
N LYS A 89 3.06 8.31 21.74
CA LYS A 89 1.65 8.63 22.01
C LYS A 89 0.80 8.69 20.73
N TYR A 90 -0.52 8.61 20.89
CA TYR A 90 -1.52 8.83 19.84
C TYR A 90 -1.40 7.94 18.59
N PHE A 91 -1.15 6.64 18.76
CA PHE A 91 -1.00 5.70 17.64
C PHE A 91 -2.12 5.79 16.60
N GLY A 92 -3.40 5.80 17.02
CA GLY A 92 -4.53 5.85 16.08
C GLY A 92 -4.50 7.08 15.16
N LEU A 93 -4.20 8.26 15.72
CA LEU A 93 -4.07 9.49 14.93
C LEU A 93 -2.87 9.42 13.98
N ARG A 94 -1.72 8.95 14.48
CA ARG A 94 -0.52 8.74 13.65
C ARG A 94 -0.80 7.77 12.49
N SER A 95 -1.51 6.67 12.76
CA SER A 95 -1.91 5.66 11.77
C SER A 95 -2.80 6.25 10.68
N ILE A 96 -3.85 7.00 11.06
CA ILE A 96 -4.72 7.67 10.09
C ILE A 96 -3.93 8.66 9.24
N CYS A 97 -3.17 9.57 9.85
CA CYS A 97 -2.44 10.60 9.12
C CYS A 97 -1.37 10.01 8.19
N ALA A 98 -0.61 9.02 8.64
CA ALA A 98 0.48 8.43 7.85
C ALA A 98 -0.07 7.59 6.70
N THR A 99 -1.12 6.80 6.97
CA THR A 99 -1.80 6.04 5.92
C THR A 99 -2.45 6.97 4.90
N THR A 100 -3.02 8.11 5.33
CA THR A 100 -3.57 9.12 4.42
C THR A 100 -2.50 9.70 3.50
N LEU A 101 -1.32 10.05 4.02
CA LEU A 101 -0.20 10.54 3.20
C LEU A 101 0.24 9.49 2.17
N GLY A 102 0.36 8.24 2.58
CA GLY A 102 0.67 7.13 1.66
C GLY A 102 -0.41 6.96 0.58
N ILE A 103 -1.69 7.02 0.95
CA ILE A 103 -2.83 6.92 0.02
C ILE A 103 -2.81 8.06 -0.99
N ILE A 104 -2.57 9.30 -0.57
CA ILE A 104 -2.55 10.45 -1.50
C ILE A 104 -1.50 10.24 -2.58
N ILE A 105 -0.27 9.90 -2.18
CA ILE A 105 0.83 9.68 -3.13
C ILE A 105 0.55 8.48 -4.03
N TYR A 106 0.10 7.37 -3.43
CA TYR A 106 -0.29 6.18 -4.17
C TYR A 106 -1.37 6.49 -5.21
N CYS A 107 -2.47 7.15 -4.81
CA CYS A 107 -3.60 7.46 -5.69
C CYS A 107 -3.19 8.40 -6.82
N ILE A 108 -2.43 9.46 -6.53
CA ILE A 108 -1.95 10.39 -7.55
C ILE A 108 -1.09 9.64 -8.57
N LEU A 109 -0.11 8.85 -8.12
CA LEU A 109 0.79 8.14 -9.04
C LEU A 109 0.05 7.06 -9.83
N SER A 110 -0.70 6.19 -9.15
CA SER A 110 -1.40 5.05 -9.78
C SER A 110 -2.43 5.50 -10.81
N HIS A 111 -3.32 6.42 -10.45
CA HIS A 111 -4.39 6.84 -11.35
C HIS A 111 -3.85 7.67 -12.51
N THR A 112 -2.84 8.50 -12.26
CA THR A 112 -2.15 9.22 -13.35
C THR A 112 -1.52 8.22 -14.31
N MET A 113 -0.67 7.30 -13.84
CA MET A 113 -0.01 6.34 -14.75
C MET A 113 -1.01 5.43 -15.48
N LEU A 114 -2.09 5.04 -14.81
CA LEU A 114 -3.09 4.14 -15.38
C LEU A 114 -4.04 4.81 -16.38
N PHE A 115 -4.41 6.06 -16.16
CA PHE A 115 -5.45 6.75 -16.96
C PHE A 115 -4.95 7.97 -17.73
N TYR A 116 -3.67 8.29 -17.66
CA TYR A 116 -3.08 9.34 -18.50
C TYR A 116 -3.30 9.01 -19.98
N GLY A 117 -3.81 10.00 -20.72
CA GLY A 117 -4.19 9.88 -22.13
C GLY A 117 -5.50 9.14 -22.39
N VAL A 118 -6.14 8.55 -21.37
CA VAL A 118 -7.41 7.82 -21.49
C VAL A 118 -8.58 8.67 -20.99
N LEU A 119 -8.42 9.32 -19.83
CA LEU A 119 -9.44 10.18 -19.24
C LEU A 119 -9.12 11.66 -19.44
N SER A 120 -10.17 12.50 -19.50
CA SER A 120 -9.98 13.95 -19.41
C SER A 120 -9.39 14.34 -18.05
N LEU A 121 -8.63 15.44 -17.99
CA LEU A 121 -8.04 15.94 -16.74
C LEU A 121 -9.09 16.12 -15.62
N LYS A 122 -10.28 16.60 -15.97
CA LYS A 122 -11.38 16.76 -15.02
C LYS A 122 -11.84 15.42 -14.45
N GLN A 123 -12.04 14.40 -15.30
CA GLN A 123 -12.42 13.05 -14.86
C GLN A 123 -11.34 12.41 -13.99
N LEU A 124 -10.06 12.57 -14.37
CA LEU A 124 -8.92 12.07 -13.61
C LEU A 124 -8.85 12.68 -12.21
N CYS A 125 -8.97 14.00 -12.08
CA CYS A 125 -8.98 14.68 -10.79
C CYS A 125 -10.16 14.23 -9.91
N THR A 126 -11.36 14.09 -10.49
CA THR A 126 -12.54 13.58 -9.77
C THR A 126 -12.33 12.14 -9.29
N LEU A 127 -11.71 11.30 -10.12
CA LEU A 127 -11.42 9.91 -9.77
C LEU A 127 -10.40 9.82 -8.63
N ILE A 128 -9.32 10.60 -8.68
CA ILE A 128 -8.31 10.67 -7.61
C ILE A 128 -8.95 11.16 -6.31
N GLY A 129 -9.68 12.28 -6.36
CA GLY A 129 -10.31 12.87 -5.18
C GLY A 129 -11.32 11.94 -4.52
N SER A 130 -12.20 11.32 -5.31
CA SER A 130 -13.19 10.36 -4.78
C SER A 130 -12.53 9.10 -4.20
N SER A 131 -11.46 8.59 -4.83
CA SER A 131 -10.69 7.44 -4.33
C SER A 131 -10.01 7.73 -2.99
N ILE A 132 -9.39 8.90 -2.85
CA ILE A 132 -8.75 9.32 -1.60
C ILE A 132 -9.80 9.47 -0.50
N LEU A 133 -10.94 10.12 -0.78
CA LEU A 133 -12.00 10.34 0.19
C LEU A 133 -12.58 9.01 0.71
N PHE A 134 -12.89 8.09 -0.20
CA PHE A 134 -13.42 6.78 0.16
C PHE A 134 -12.43 5.99 1.02
N LYS A 135 -11.16 5.94 0.61
CA LYS A 135 -10.11 5.25 1.36
C LYS A 135 -9.86 5.92 2.73
N PHE A 136 -9.94 7.25 2.82
CA PHE A 136 -9.81 7.98 4.08
C PHE A 136 -10.91 7.62 5.08
N LEU A 137 -12.16 7.53 4.63
CA LEU A 137 -13.28 7.11 5.49
C LEU A 137 -13.05 5.69 6.00
N TYR A 138 -12.65 4.77 5.11
CA TYR A 138 -12.35 3.39 5.46
C TYR A 138 -11.26 3.26 6.54
N ILE A 139 -10.12 3.95 6.37
CA ILE A 139 -9.02 3.85 7.35
C ILE A 139 -9.39 4.46 8.71
N THR A 140 -10.27 5.46 8.73
CA THR A 140 -10.73 6.08 9.98
C THR A 140 -11.52 5.08 10.80
N ILE A 141 -12.37 4.28 10.16
CA ILE A 141 -13.10 3.17 10.81
C ILE A 141 -12.13 2.09 11.27
N CYS A 142 -11.16 1.71 10.43
CA CYS A 142 -10.20 0.66 10.73
C CYS A 142 -9.14 1.06 11.78
N ALA A 143 -9.00 2.35 12.12
CA ALA A 143 -8.04 2.84 13.13
C ALA A 143 -8.30 2.28 14.53
N ALA A 144 -9.57 2.09 14.89
CA ALA A 144 -9.95 1.50 16.17
C ALA A 144 -9.46 0.04 16.31
N PRO A 145 -9.82 -0.91 15.40
CA PRO A 145 -9.32 -2.28 15.51
C PRO A 145 -7.79 -2.36 15.38
N ALA A 146 -7.15 -1.56 14.53
CA ALA A 146 -5.69 -1.54 14.44
C ALA A 146 -5.03 -1.13 15.77
N SER A 147 -5.60 -0.15 16.47
CA SER A 147 -5.10 0.28 17.78
C SER A 147 -5.27 -0.80 18.86
N ILE A 148 -6.34 -1.59 18.80
CA ILE A 148 -6.56 -2.73 19.71
C ILE A 148 -5.53 -3.82 19.44
N ILE A 149 -5.38 -4.22 18.17
CA ILE A 149 -4.41 -5.23 17.73
C ILE A 149 -3.00 -4.84 18.16
N MET A 150 -2.59 -3.60 17.92
CA MET A 150 -1.29 -3.07 18.36
C MET A 150 -1.07 -3.24 19.86
N ARG A 151 -2.06 -2.91 20.70
CA ARG A 151 -1.94 -3.06 22.16
C ARG A 151 -1.80 -4.51 22.58
N ILE A 152 -2.53 -5.41 21.93
CA ILE A 152 -2.44 -6.86 22.18
C ILE A 152 -1.03 -7.35 21.86
N LEU A 153 -0.51 -7.01 20.68
CA LEU A 153 0.84 -7.40 20.24
C LEU A 153 1.94 -6.84 21.14
N LYS A 154 1.90 -5.55 21.50
CA LYS A 154 2.90 -4.97 22.43
C LYS A 154 2.89 -5.68 23.78
N ARG A 155 1.72 -6.13 24.27
CA ARG A 155 1.59 -6.86 25.53
C ARG A 155 2.07 -8.31 25.42
N ALA A 156 1.76 -8.98 24.31
CA ALA A 156 2.15 -10.36 24.06
C ALA A 156 3.67 -10.49 23.90
N ASP A 157 4.27 -9.65 23.05
CA ASP A 157 5.69 -9.75 22.71
C ASP A 157 6.60 -8.95 23.64
N ARG A 158 6.02 -8.06 24.47
CA ARG A 158 6.75 -7.15 25.38
C ARG A 158 7.78 -6.27 24.65
N LEU A 159 7.49 -5.94 23.39
CA LEU A 159 8.31 -5.10 22.53
C LEU A 159 7.67 -3.72 22.33
N ASP A 160 8.51 -2.68 22.40
CA ASP A 160 8.14 -1.32 21.97
C ASP A 160 9.37 -0.60 21.41
N GLN A 161 9.74 -0.94 20.17
CA GLN A 161 10.98 -0.46 19.55
C GLN A 161 10.85 0.99 19.05
N TYR A 162 11.81 1.85 19.40
CA TYR A 162 11.94 3.21 18.86
C TYR A 162 13.08 3.27 17.84
N ASP A 163 12.81 3.80 16.66
CA ASP A 163 13.73 3.82 15.51
C ASP A 163 14.68 5.03 15.54
N TYR A 164 15.49 5.22 16.58
CA TYR A 164 16.40 6.37 16.68
C TYR A 164 17.50 6.39 15.59
N ASP A 165 18.13 5.24 15.33
CA ASP A 165 19.22 5.08 14.36
C ASP A 165 18.82 4.14 13.21
N VAL A 166 17.78 4.53 12.47
CA VAL A 166 17.32 3.77 11.31
C VAL A 166 17.57 4.56 10.03
N ASN A 167 18.28 3.93 9.10
CA ASN A 167 18.42 4.43 7.74
C ASN A 167 17.10 4.23 7.00
N TYR A 168 16.44 5.30 6.56
CA TYR A 168 15.15 5.21 5.85
C TYR A 168 15.27 4.90 4.36
N ASN A 169 16.48 4.64 3.85
CA ASN A 169 16.67 4.18 2.48
C ASN A 169 15.90 2.85 2.24
N PRO A 170 14.93 2.82 1.30
CA PRO A 170 14.13 1.62 1.01
C PRO A 170 14.96 0.40 0.59
N PHE A 171 16.16 0.61 0.04
CA PHE A 171 17.02 -0.43 -0.52
C PHE A 171 18.09 -0.94 0.45
N CYS A 172 18.24 -0.34 1.64
CA CYS A 172 19.20 -0.83 2.61
C CYS A 172 18.69 -2.14 3.25
N LEU A 173 19.55 -3.16 3.31
CA LEU A 173 19.22 -4.49 3.87
C LEU A 173 19.63 -4.67 5.34
N ASN A 174 20.42 -3.73 5.89
CA ASN A 174 20.98 -3.75 7.25
C ASN A 174 20.19 -2.85 8.22
#